data_AF-A0A067D7F2-F1
#
_entry.id   AF-A0A067D7F2-F1
#
_cell.length_a   1.000
_cell.length_b   1.000
_cell.length_c   1.000
_cell.angle_alpha   90.00
_cell.angle_beta   90.00
_cell.angle_gamma   90.00
#
_symmetry.space_group_name_H-M   'P 1'
#
loop_
_entity.id
_entity.type
_entity.pdbx_description
1 polymer ?
#
loop_
_entity_poly.entity_id
_entity_poly.type
_entity_poly.pdbx_seq_one_letter_code
_entity_poly.pdbx_strand_id
1 'polypeptide(L)'
;MRFLGSTTSSVRYRFKKETAGGVHGYIEVARDAQGATIHARLDVTELDVQALQAFDANCDGAIEAFKWHIHTHWHQTTTSSFLGGCSLAIAGNHYDPDFACGPNSEHYKDTKCAGVVYNCSAAAYAANPRACERGDLSGKLGDMLVKKGHIEHLWRDPHYPATHEEQPEWNMILHAVATLASWTTVGVLLALLLALYRQRHPLLLKYYPTNVVVATAVAILGLLVYQYVLINTAL
;
A
#
# COMPACT_ATOMS: atom_id res chain seq x y z
N MET A 1 30.71 18.44 31.09
CA MET A 1 29.59 17.76 30.40
C MET A 1 30.21 16.75 29.44
N ARG A 2 30.09 15.46 29.72
CA ARG A 2 30.76 14.41 28.93
C ARG A 2 29.71 13.83 27.98
N PHE A 3 29.88 14.03 26.67
CA PHE A 3 29.08 13.32 25.67
C PHE A 3 29.45 11.83 25.77
N LEU A 4 28.50 10.98 26.16
CA LEU A 4 28.73 9.54 26.37
C LEU A 4 28.57 8.71 25.08
N GLY A 5 28.58 9.36 23.91
CA GLY A 5 28.36 8.72 22.62
C GLY A 5 26.88 8.61 22.26
N SER A 6 26.59 8.69 20.97
CA SER A 6 25.29 8.32 20.40
C SER A 6 25.31 6.83 20.13
N THR A 7 24.44 6.05 20.76
CA THR A 7 24.23 4.63 20.44
C THR A 7 23.28 4.43 19.27
N THR A 8 22.87 5.50 18.58
CA THR A 8 21.91 5.44 17.48
C THR A 8 22.58 4.91 16.21
N SER A 9 22.22 3.68 15.82
CA SER A 9 22.52 3.16 14.49
C SER A 9 21.47 3.69 13.50
N SER A 10 21.91 4.23 12.36
CA SER A 10 21.02 4.71 11.29
C SER A 10 21.28 3.96 9.99
N VAL A 11 20.22 3.49 9.35
CA VAL A 11 20.24 2.87 8.01
C VAL A 11 19.33 3.67 7.08
N ARG A 12 19.72 3.76 5.80
CA ARG A 12 18.91 4.41 4.76
C ARG A 12 18.63 3.47 3.60
N TYR A 13 17.35 3.23 3.36
CA TYR A 13 16.86 2.64 2.12
C TYR A 13 16.74 3.75 1.07
N ARG A 14 17.54 3.68 0.00
CA ARG A 14 17.65 4.76 -0.98
C ARG A 14 16.96 4.38 -2.29
N PHE A 15 16.11 5.29 -2.77
CA PHE A 15 15.41 5.17 -4.04
C PHE A 15 16.07 6.09 -5.06
N LYS A 16 16.57 5.50 -6.15
CA LYS A 16 17.12 6.24 -7.28
C LYS A 16 16.06 6.39 -8.34
N LYS A 17 15.81 7.64 -8.74
CA LYS A 17 14.80 8.01 -9.74
C LYS A 17 14.86 7.13 -10.98
N GLU A 18 16.08 6.88 -11.48
CA GLU A 18 16.35 6.18 -12.73
C GLU A 18 15.96 4.70 -12.69
N THR A 19 15.96 4.08 -11.51
CA THR A 19 15.67 2.64 -11.35
C THR A 19 14.43 2.36 -10.52
N ALA A 20 13.88 3.35 -9.82
CA ALA A 20 12.71 3.23 -8.96
C ALA A 20 11.44 3.85 -9.60
N GLY A 21 11.36 3.87 -10.93
CA GLY A 21 10.18 4.35 -11.65
C GLY A 21 9.83 5.80 -11.33
N GLY A 22 10.84 6.66 -11.11
CA GLY A 22 10.63 8.07 -10.79
C GLY A 22 10.63 8.41 -9.30
N VAL A 23 10.57 7.44 -8.39
CA VAL A 23 10.71 7.68 -6.94
C VAL A 23 12.15 8.03 -6.61
N HIS A 24 12.37 9.14 -5.91
CA HIS A 24 13.70 9.58 -5.50
C HIS A 24 13.74 9.93 -4.01
N GLY A 25 14.83 9.57 -3.33
CA GLY A 25 15.07 9.98 -1.95
C GLY A 25 15.38 8.78 -1.08
N TYR A 26 14.90 8.80 0.17
CA TYR A 26 15.21 7.73 1.11
C TYR A 26 14.17 7.57 2.23
N ILE A 27 14.24 6.41 2.88
CA ILE A 27 13.65 6.14 4.19
C ILE A 27 14.81 5.89 5.15
N GLU A 28 14.90 6.69 6.21
CA GLU A 28 15.92 6.59 7.25
C GLU A 28 15.33 5.97 8.50
N VAL A 29 16.05 4.99 9.06
CA VAL A 29 15.66 4.28 10.27
C VAL A 29 16.76 4.49 11.30
N ALA A 30 16.46 5.28 12.32
CA ALA A 30 17.33 5.52 13.45
C ALA A 30 16.87 4.67 14.65
N ARG A 31 17.65 3.64 15.00
CA ARG A 31 17.34 2.71 16.09
C ARG A 31 17.91 3.19 17.42
N ASP A 32 17.17 2.98 18.50
CA ASP A 32 17.60 3.19 19.88
C ASP A 32 17.13 2.03 20.77
N ALA A 33 17.28 2.16 22.09
CA ALA A 33 16.91 1.10 23.03
C ALA A 33 15.39 0.89 23.17
N GLN A 34 14.57 1.75 22.58
CA GLN A 34 13.11 1.73 22.64
C GLN A 34 12.48 1.54 21.25
N GLY A 35 13.20 0.94 20.29
CA GLY A 35 12.73 0.67 18.93
C GLY A 35 13.42 1.55 17.88
N ALA A 36 12.65 2.09 16.93
CA ALA A 36 13.18 2.95 15.88
C ALA A 36 12.31 4.17 15.59
N THR A 37 12.97 5.27 15.25
CA THR A 37 12.37 6.42 14.59
C THR A 37 12.59 6.29 13.09
N ILE A 38 11.53 6.42 12.30
CA ILE A 38 11.54 6.22 10.85
C ILE A 38 11.15 7.52 10.17
N HIS A 39 12.00 8.01 9.26
CA HIS A 39 11.77 9.26 8.53
C HIS A 39 11.80 8.98 7.02
N ALA A 40 10.66 9.14 6.36
CA ALA A 40 10.57 9.09 4.91
C ALA A 40 10.70 10.50 4.31
N ARG A 41 11.59 10.63 3.32
CA ARG A 41 11.77 11.82 2.49
C ARG A 41 11.87 11.38 1.04
N LEU A 42 10.71 11.32 0.37
CA LEU A 42 10.61 10.83 -1.01
C LEU A 42 9.97 11.90 -1.89
N ASP A 43 10.52 12.04 -3.09
CA ASP A 43 9.96 12.77 -4.20
C ASP A 43 9.36 11.77 -5.20
N VAL A 44 8.09 11.96 -5.50
CA VAL A 44 7.32 11.14 -6.45
C VAL A 44 6.71 11.99 -7.56
N THR A 45 7.20 13.22 -7.74
CA THR A 45 6.71 14.15 -8.80
C THR A 45 6.93 13.59 -10.21
N GLU A 46 7.93 12.73 -10.38
CA GLU A 46 8.28 12.09 -11.65
C GLU A 46 7.96 10.60 -11.69
N LEU A 47 7.06 10.14 -10.80
CA LEU A 47 6.58 8.77 -10.78
C LEU A 47 6.02 8.37 -12.16
N ASP A 48 6.46 7.23 -12.67
CA ASP A 48 5.97 6.66 -13.93
C ASP A 48 4.59 6.03 -13.71
N VAL A 49 3.58 6.90 -13.62
CA VAL A 49 2.18 6.50 -13.43
C VAL A 49 1.71 5.66 -14.61
N GLN A 50 2.15 5.95 -15.84
CA GLN A 50 1.73 5.16 -17.02
C GLN A 50 2.19 3.71 -16.91
N ALA A 51 3.42 3.48 -16.47
CA ALA A 51 3.92 2.12 -16.24
C ALA A 51 3.17 1.42 -15.09
N LEU A 52 2.80 2.14 -14.02
CA LEU A 52 1.96 1.58 -12.95
C LEU A 52 0.56 1.18 -13.47
N GLN A 53 -0.09 2.03 -14.25
CA GLN A 53 -1.41 1.78 -14.85
C GLN A 53 -1.37 0.62 -15.85
N ALA A 54 -0.27 0.47 -16.60
CA ALA A 54 -0.06 -0.65 -17.50
C ALA A 54 0.21 -1.96 -16.76
N PHE A 55 0.82 -1.89 -15.58
CA PHE A 55 1.12 -3.05 -14.74
C PHE A 55 -0.10 -3.57 -13.98
N ASP A 56 -0.94 -2.65 -13.47
CA ASP A 56 -2.18 -2.96 -12.77
C ASP A 56 -3.32 -2.09 -13.31
N ALA A 57 -4.27 -2.71 -13.99
CA ALA A 57 -5.42 -2.02 -14.58
C ALA A 57 -6.37 -1.38 -13.54
N ASN A 58 -6.25 -1.74 -12.26
CA ASN A 58 -7.00 -1.10 -11.18
C ASN A 58 -6.34 0.21 -10.72
N CYS A 59 -5.10 0.44 -11.12
CA CYS A 59 -4.41 1.69 -10.95
C CYS A 59 -4.91 2.64 -12.03
N ASP A 60 -5.85 3.51 -11.69
CA ASP A 60 -6.32 4.60 -12.54
C ASP A 60 -6.37 5.90 -11.72
N GLY A 61 -5.81 6.98 -12.26
CA GLY A 61 -5.68 8.25 -11.54
C GLY A 61 -4.39 8.43 -10.75
N ALA A 62 -4.43 9.37 -9.79
CA ALA A 62 -3.26 9.80 -9.03
C ALA A 62 -2.89 8.80 -7.92
N ILE A 63 -1.58 8.63 -7.70
CA ILE A 63 -1.08 7.86 -6.57
C ILE A 63 -0.98 8.78 -5.36
N GLU A 64 -1.91 8.62 -4.42
CA GLU A 64 -2.02 9.48 -3.23
C GLU A 64 -1.39 8.86 -1.98
N ALA A 65 -1.09 7.55 -2.01
CA ALA A 65 -0.47 6.85 -0.91
C ALA A 65 0.37 5.66 -1.38
N PHE A 66 1.30 5.22 -0.52
CA PHE A 66 2.04 3.97 -0.70
C PHE A 66 1.95 3.10 0.53
N LYS A 67 1.68 1.81 0.34
CA LYS A 67 1.98 0.82 1.36
C LYS A 67 3.47 0.54 1.41
N TRP A 68 4.01 0.20 2.57
CA TRP A 68 5.45 0.01 2.73
C TRP A 68 5.79 -1.09 3.73
N HIS A 69 6.77 -1.91 3.35
CA HIS A 69 7.11 -3.12 4.10
C HIS A 69 8.61 -3.45 4.01
N ILE A 70 9.12 -4.14 5.03
CA ILE A 70 10.45 -4.76 5.02
C ILE A 70 10.32 -6.14 4.39
N HIS A 71 11.06 -6.38 3.31
CA HIS A 71 11.17 -7.69 2.69
C HIS A 71 12.57 -8.30 2.88
N THR A 72 12.67 -9.62 2.82
CA THR A 72 13.83 -10.37 3.33
C THR A 72 14.91 -10.74 2.30
N HIS A 73 14.73 -10.41 1.02
CA HIS A 73 15.70 -10.69 -0.03
C HIS A 73 15.96 -9.50 -0.93
N TRP A 74 17.13 -9.43 -1.57
CA TRP A 74 17.39 -8.44 -2.60
C TRP A 74 18.32 -9.02 -3.67
N HIS A 75 17.72 -9.65 -4.67
CA HIS A 75 18.47 -10.25 -5.78
C HIS A 75 18.61 -9.28 -6.96
N GLN A 76 19.11 -8.07 -6.69
CA GLN A 76 19.44 -7.07 -7.69
C GLN A 76 20.85 -6.53 -7.44
N THR A 77 21.51 -6.08 -8.50
CA THR A 77 22.78 -5.36 -8.40
C THR A 77 22.60 -3.86 -8.21
N THR A 78 21.40 -3.34 -8.48
CA THR A 78 21.05 -1.93 -8.27
C THR A 78 20.57 -1.68 -6.84
N THR A 79 20.62 -0.43 -6.41
CA THR A 79 20.16 -0.02 -5.07
C THR A 79 18.64 0.07 -4.94
N SER A 80 17.95 0.17 -6.06
CA SER A 80 16.48 0.24 -6.15
C SER A 80 16.04 -0.33 -7.50
N SER A 81 14.78 -0.75 -7.59
CA SER A 81 14.19 -1.32 -8.79
C SER A 81 12.71 -0.91 -8.89
N PHE A 82 12.05 -1.30 -9.98
CA PHE A 82 10.67 -0.93 -10.26
C PHE A 82 9.90 -2.11 -10.88
N LEU A 83 8.60 -2.21 -10.56
CA LEU A 83 7.68 -3.24 -11.03
C LEU A 83 8.25 -4.67 -10.88
N GLY A 84 8.44 -5.39 -11.99
CA GLY A 84 8.93 -6.77 -11.99
C GLY A 84 10.30 -6.94 -11.32
N GLY A 85 11.10 -5.87 -11.28
CA GLY A 85 12.38 -5.84 -10.57
C GLY A 85 12.25 -5.86 -9.04
N CYS A 86 11.03 -5.75 -8.51
CA CYS A 86 10.66 -5.88 -7.09
C CYS A 86 9.77 -7.11 -6.84
N SER A 87 9.71 -8.06 -7.78
CA SER A 87 8.87 -9.26 -7.66
C SER A 87 9.22 -10.11 -6.43
N LEU A 88 8.30 -10.99 -6.03
CA LEU A 88 8.48 -11.91 -4.90
C LEU A 88 9.80 -12.72 -4.97
N ALA A 89 10.20 -13.17 -6.17
CA ALA A 89 11.44 -13.93 -6.35
C ALA A 89 12.72 -13.11 -6.08
N ILE A 90 12.60 -11.78 -6.12
CA ILE A 90 13.71 -10.83 -5.99
C ILE A 90 13.72 -10.21 -4.60
N ALA A 91 12.57 -9.73 -4.14
CA ALA A 91 12.40 -9.02 -2.88
C ALA A 91 12.17 -9.97 -1.69
N GLY A 92 11.65 -11.18 -1.94
CA GLY A 92 11.17 -12.06 -0.88
C GLY A 92 9.82 -11.59 -0.31
N ASN A 93 9.43 -12.23 0.79
CA ASN A 93 8.21 -11.92 1.52
C ASN A 93 8.50 -10.94 2.66
N HIS A 94 7.45 -10.52 3.37
CA HIS A 94 7.58 -9.66 4.55
C HIS A 94 8.35 -10.38 5.65
N TYR A 95 9.21 -9.63 6.34
CA TYR A 95 9.91 -10.12 7.51
C TYR A 95 8.94 -10.38 8.68
N ASP A 96 8.88 -11.63 9.17
CA ASP A 96 7.90 -12.07 10.16
C ASP A 96 8.46 -13.13 11.13
N PRO A 97 9.43 -12.79 11.97
CA PRO A 97 10.07 -13.74 12.88
C PRO A 97 9.14 -14.22 14.01
N ASP A 98 8.03 -13.51 14.24
CA ASP A 98 7.07 -13.76 15.31
C ASP A 98 5.87 -14.60 14.85
N PHE A 99 5.80 -15.00 13.58
CA PHE A 99 4.70 -15.77 13.00
C PHE A 99 3.34 -15.06 13.20
N ALA A 100 3.27 -13.78 12.85
CA ALA A 100 1.98 -13.09 12.73
C ALA A 100 1.15 -13.67 11.57
N CYS A 101 1.81 -14.31 10.60
CA CYS A 101 1.19 -15.17 9.59
C CYS A 101 0.20 -14.47 8.66
N GLY A 102 0.53 -13.24 8.25
CA GLY A 102 -0.18 -12.62 7.14
C GLY A 102 0.10 -13.34 5.82
N PRO A 103 -0.68 -13.02 4.78
CA PRO A 103 -0.58 -13.68 3.47
C PRO A 103 0.77 -13.46 2.80
N ASN A 104 1.50 -12.42 3.19
CA ASN A 104 2.82 -12.06 2.65
C ASN A 104 3.96 -12.36 3.64
N SER A 105 3.69 -13.01 4.78
CA SER A 105 4.71 -13.44 5.74
C SER A 105 5.74 -14.33 5.06
N GLU A 106 7.02 -14.21 5.41
CA GLU A 106 8.05 -15.19 4.99
C GLU A 106 7.76 -16.61 5.50
N HIS A 107 6.82 -16.75 6.44
CA HIS A 107 6.40 -18.01 7.04
C HIS A 107 4.96 -18.40 6.70
N TYR A 108 4.27 -17.74 5.76
CA TYR A 108 2.85 -18.02 5.46
C TYR A 108 2.52 -19.49 5.12
N LYS A 109 3.51 -20.27 4.67
CA LYS A 109 3.38 -21.72 4.38
C LYS A 109 3.76 -22.64 5.53
N ASP A 110 4.27 -22.10 6.64
CA ASP A 110 4.61 -22.88 7.81
C ASP A 110 3.34 -23.40 8.49
N THR A 111 3.39 -24.63 9.00
CA THR A 111 2.31 -25.23 9.81
C THR A 111 1.90 -24.38 11.01
N LYS A 112 2.79 -23.54 11.56
CA LYS A 112 2.48 -22.59 12.63
C LYS A 112 1.47 -21.52 12.22
N CYS A 113 1.38 -21.23 10.93
CA CYS A 113 0.42 -20.28 10.37
C CYS A 113 -0.95 -20.90 10.06
N ALA A 114 -1.12 -22.22 10.21
CA ALA A 114 -2.39 -22.85 9.97
C ALA A 114 -3.46 -22.36 10.96
N GLY A 115 -4.52 -21.72 10.43
CA GLY A 115 -5.65 -21.22 11.22
C GLY A 115 -5.40 -19.90 11.95
N VAL A 116 -4.24 -19.26 11.76
CA VAL A 116 -3.98 -17.92 12.28
C VAL A 116 -4.74 -16.91 11.43
N VAL A 117 -5.49 -16.00 12.07
CA VAL A 117 -6.19 -14.91 11.40
C VAL A 117 -5.32 -13.66 11.50
N TYR A 118 -4.80 -13.21 10.36
CA TYR A 118 -4.04 -11.98 10.29
C TYR A 118 -4.97 -10.76 10.24
N ASN A 119 -4.86 -9.88 11.23
CA ASN A 119 -5.69 -8.69 11.37
C ASN A 119 -4.87 -7.44 11.73
N CYS A 120 -3.67 -7.34 11.17
CA CYS A 120 -2.79 -6.23 11.44
C CYS A 120 -3.45 -4.89 11.15
N SER A 121 -3.39 -4.02 12.14
CA SER A 121 -3.84 -2.63 12.10
C SER A 121 -3.11 -1.88 13.21
N ALA A 122 -3.05 -0.55 13.14
CA ALA A 122 -2.44 0.25 14.21
C ALA A 122 -3.05 -0.05 15.59
N ALA A 123 -4.37 -0.29 15.65
CA ALA A 123 -5.06 -0.64 16.89
C ALA A 123 -4.68 -2.03 17.40
N ALA A 124 -4.65 -3.04 16.50
CA ALA A 124 -4.23 -4.40 16.86
C ALA A 124 -2.77 -4.42 17.31
N TYR A 125 -1.90 -3.68 16.62
CA TYR A 125 -0.48 -3.55 16.93
C TYR A 125 -0.23 -2.90 18.30
N ALA A 126 -0.95 -1.80 18.58
CA ALA A 126 -0.85 -1.12 19.88
C ALA A 126 -1.31 -2.02 21.05
N ALA A 127 -2.27 -2.91 20.81
CA ALA A 127 -2.74 -3.87 21.81
C ALA A 127 -1.81 -5.09 21.95
N ASN A 128 -1.27 -5.58 20.85
CA ASN A 128 -0.37 -6.73 20.80
C ASN A 128 0.63 -6.56 19.65
N PRO A 129 1.94 -6.35 19.94
CA PRO A 129 2.92 -6.13 18.87
C PRO A 129 3.12 -7.34 17.95
N ARG A 130 2.72 -8.54 18.38
CA ARG A 130 2.77 -9.77 17.56
C ARG A 130 1.54 -9.96 16.65
N ALA A 131 0.56 -9.07 16.71
CA ALA A 131 -0.60 -9.12 15.80
C ALA A 131 -0.24 -8.72 14.36
N CYS A 132 0.93 -8.10 14.17
CA CYS A 132 1.44 -7.65 12.90
C CYS A 132 2.76 -8.35 12.59
N GLU A 133 2.98 -8.63 11.31
CA GLU A 133 4.31 -8.98 10.84
C GLU A 133 5.24 -7.80 11.17
N ARG A 134 6.45 -8.07 11.65
CA ARG A 134 7.37 -6.97 11.99
C ARG A 134 7.78 -6.15 10.78
N GLY A 135 7.75 -6.75 9.60
CA GLY A 135 7.94 -6.09 8.31
C GLY A 135 6.73 -5.32 7.78
N ASP A 136 5.51 -5.53 8.29
CA ASP A 136 4.30 -4.82 7.82
C ASP A 136 4.17 -3.43 8.46
N LEU A 137 4.95 -2.48 7.95
CA LEU A 137 5.02 -1.12 8.51
C LEU A 137 3.76 -0.32 8.21
N SER A 138 3.15 -0.50 7.03
CA SER A 138 1.85 0.09 6.70
C SER A 138 0.74 -0.35 7.64
N GLY A 139 0.62 -1.65 7.92
CA GLY A 139 -0.41 -2.15 8.84
C GLY A 139 -0.23 -1.60 10.26
N LYS A 140 1.02 -1.45 10.71
CA LYS A 140 1.35 -0.93 12.04
C LYS A 140 1.22 0.60 12.17
N LEU A 141 1.70 1.34 11.18
CA LEU A 141 2.02 2.77 11.28
C LEU A 141 1.22 3.64 10.28
N GLY A 142 0.47 3.01 9.39
CA GLY A 142 -0.27 3.65 8.31
C GLY A 142 0.55 3.83 7.02
N ASP A 143 -0.17 4.14 5.95
CA ASP A 143 0.41 4.33 4.62
C ASP A 143 1.17 5.66 4.49
N MET A 144 2.14 5.68 3.57
CA MET A 144 2.88 6.88 3.23
C MET A 144 2.03 7.79 2.34
N LEU A 145 1.43 8.84 2.91
CA LEU A 145 0.60 9.78 2.16
C LEU A 145 1.44 10.74 1.33
N VAL A 146 1.08 10.91 0.06
CA VAL A 146 1.67 11.85 -0.89
C VAL A 146 1.00 13.22 -0.75
N LYS A 147 1.79 14.26 -0.57
CA LYS A 147 1.34 15.67 -0.53
C LYS A 147 2.14 16.47 -1.54
N LYS A 148 1.45 16.98 -2.57
CA LYS A 148 2.06 17.78 -3.65
C LYS A 148 3.28 17.10 -4.29
N GLY A 149 3.19 15.78 -4.52
CA GLY A 149 4.26 14.98 -5.12
C GLY A 149 5.40 14.61 -4.16
N HIS A 150 5.26 14.86 -2.86
CA HIS A 150 6.28 14.51 -1.86
C HIS A 150 5.70 13.68 -0.72
N ILE A 151 6.52 12.81 -0.16
CA ILE A 151 6.26 12.07 1.07
C ILE A 151 7.26 12.56 2.10
N GLU A 152 6.75 13.21 3.15
CA GLU A 152 7.54 13.68 4.30
C GLU A 152 6.79 13.27 5.57
N HIS A 153 7.23 12.18 6.19
CA HIS A 153 6.57 11.60 7.36
C HIS A 153 7.58 11.08 8.37
N LEU A 154 7.19 11.14 9.64
CA LEU A 154 7.97 10.69 10.77
C LEU A 154 7.12 9.73 11.61
N TRP A 155 7.62 8.52 11.81
CA TRP A 155 6.97 7.51 12.64
C TRP A 155 7.88 7.04 13.77
N ARG A 156 7.26 6.47 14.79
CA ARG A 156 7.92 5.73 15.85
C ARG A 156 7.39 4.30 15.86
N ASP A 157 8.30 3.34 15.80
CA ASP A 157 7.98 1.93 15.94
C ASP A 157 8.76 1.32 17.13
N PRO A 158 8.09 1.07 18.26
CA PRO A 158 8.72 0.48 19.45
C PRO A 158 9.22 -0.96 19.26
N HIS A 159 8.72 -1.68 18.24
CA HIS A 159 9.11 -3.07 17.95
C HIS A 159 9.68 -3.22 16.53
N TYR A 160 10.27 -2.14 16.01
CA TYR A 160 11.06 -2.22 14.78
C TYR A 160 12.22 -3.21 14.94
N PRO A 161 12.63 -3.92 13.88
CA PRO A 161 13.74 -4.85 13.99
C PRO A 161 15.03 -4.29 14.58
N ALA A 162 15.63 -5.06 15.49
CA ALA A 162 16.88 -4.70 16.12
C ALA A 162 18.04 -4.80 15.12
N THR A 163 19.11 -4.05 15.38
CA THR A 163 20.28 -3.97 14.48
C THR A 163 20.94 -5.31 14.20
N HIS A 164 20.86 -6.28 15.13
CA HIS A 164 21.47 -7.60 14.96
C HIS A 164 20.63 -8.56 14.10
N GLU A 165 19.38 -8.20 13.81
CA GLU A 165 18.48 -9.01 12.99
C GLU A 165 18.58 -8.64 11.51
N GLU A 166 18.93 -7.37 11.24
CA GLU A 166 19.08 -6.82 9.90
C GLU A 166 20.10 -7.60 9.08
N GLN A 167 19.68 -8.01 7.88
CA GLN A 167 20.54 -8.68 6.91
C GLN A 167 20.84 -7.75 5.73
N PRO A 168 22.01 -7.86 5.09
CA PRO A 168 22.35 -7.08 3.90
C PRO A 168 21.34 -7.20 2.74
N GLU A 169 20.62 -8.31 2.68
CA GLU A 169 19.62 -8.62 1.65
C GLU A 169 18.24 -8.01 1.96
N TRP A 170 18.03 -7.43 3.14
CA TRP A 170 16.76 -6.78 3.43
C TRP A 170 16.56 -5.53 2.58
N ASN A 171 15.32 -5.28 2.20
CA ASN A 171 14.94 -4.11 1.43
C ASN A 171 13.62 -3.51 1.94
N MET A 172 13.31 -2.30 1.47
CA MET A 172 12.07 -1.61 1.77
C MET A 172 11.26 -1.44 0.47
N ILE A 173 10.15 -2.16 0.36
CA ILE A 173 9.25 -2.08 -0.80
C ILE A 173 8.19 -1.00 -0.58
N LEU A 174 7.87 -0.28 -1.64
CA LEU A 174 6.74 0.63 -1.72
C LEU A 174 5.72 0.06 -2.72
N HIS A 175 4.48 -0.12 -2.30
CA HIS A 175 3.36 -0.47 -3.17
C HIS A 175 2.47 0.76 -3.36
N ALA A 176 2.33 1.23 -4.58
CA ALA A 176 1.41 2.32 -4.89
C ALA A 176 -0.03 1.91 -4.52
N VAL A 177 -0.71 2.74 -3.73
CA VAL A 177 -2.14 2.55 -3.45
C VAL A 177 -2.91 3.14 -4.61
N ALA A 178 -3.24 2.27 -5.55
CA ALA A 178 -4.18 2.54 -6.62
C ALA A 178 -5.58 2.80 -6.04
N THR A 179 -6.25 3.83 -6.53
CA THR A 179 -7.71 3.94 -6.38
C THR A 179 -8.35 3.49 -7.68
N LEU A 180 -9.48 2.77 -7.59
CA LEU A 180 -10.25 2.41 -8.78
C LEU A 180 -10.68 3.68 -9.52
N ALA A 181 -10.75 3.55 -10.85
CA ALA A 181 -11.18 4.56 -11.81
C ALA A 181 -12.07 5.64 -11.19
N SER A 182 -11.59 6.89 -11.28
CA SER A 182 -12.23 8.02 -10.65
C SER A 182 -13.74 8.03 -10.94
N TRP A 183 -14.53 8.55 -10.01
CA TRP A 183 -15.97 8.77 -10.18
C TRP A 183 -16.36 9.44 -11.51
N THR A 184 -15.42 10.03 -12.25
CA THR A 184 -15.64 10.51 -13.61
C THR A 184 -15.97 9.39 -14.58
N THR A 185 -15.32 8.23 -14.55
CA THR A 185 -15.60 7.10 -15.46
C THR A 185 -16.96 6.49 -15.16
N VAL A 186 -17.27 6.31 -13.87
CA VAL A 186 -18.60 5.92 -13.38
C VAL A 186 -19.65 6.95 -13.79
N GLY A 187 -19.36 8.25 -13.62
CA GLY A 187 -20.23 9.35 -13.98
C GLY A 187 -20.49 9.45 -15.49
N VAL A 188 -19.48 9.23 -16.33
CA VAL A 188 -19.61 9.21 -17.79
C VAL A 188 -20.45 8.02 -18.25
N LEU A 189 -20.22 6.83 -17.69
CA LEU A 189 -21.04 5.64 -17.95
C LEU A 189 -22.50 5.87 -17.54
N LEU A 190 -22.74 6.46 -16.36
CA LEU A 190 -24.08 6.84 -15.89
C LEU A 190 -24.75 7.88 -16.80
N ALA A 191 -24.01 8.91 -17.23
CA ALA A 191 -24.52 9.94 -18.12
C ALA A 191 -24.87 9.37 -19.51
N LEU A 192 -24.03 8.48 -20.06
CA LEU A 192 -24.30 7.78 -21.32
C LEU A 192 -25.51 6.85 -21.21
N LEU A 193 -25.62 6.10 -20.12
CA LEU A 193 -26.79 5.25 -19.84
C LEU A 193 -28.06 6.09 -19.70
N LEU A 194 -28.03 7.22 -19.00
CA LEU A 194 -29.17 8.14 -18.91
C LEU A 194 -29.54 8.74 -20.28
N ALA A 195 -28.55 9.10 -21.11
CA ALA A 195 -28.78 9.64 -22.44
C ALA A 195 -29.42 8.60 -23.38
N LEU A 196 -28.92 7.37 -23.37
CA LEU A 196 -29.47 6.25 -24.13
C LEU A 196 -30.88 5.88 -23.65
N TYR A 197 -31.10 5.87 -22.34
CA TYR A 197 -32.42 5.61 -21.77
C TYR A 197 -33.42 6.71 -22.16
N ARG A 198 -33.01 7.98 -22.13
CA ARG A 198 -33.84 9.12 -22.57
C ARG A 198 -34.16 9.06 -24.06
N GLN A 199 -33.22 8.62 -24.91
CA GLN A 199 -33.48 8.40 -26.33
C GLN A 199 -34.47 7.27 -26.58
N ARG A 200 -34.36 6.15 -25.85
CA ARG A 200 -35.22 4.98 -26.05
C ARG A 200 -36.60 5.12 -25.39
N HIS A 201 -36.71 5.86 -24.29
CA HIS A 201 -37.92 5.95 -23.47
C HIS A 201 -38.31 7.40 -23.11
N PRO A 202 -38.58 8.27 -24.10
CA PRO A 202 -38.83 9.70 -23.86
C PRO A 202 -40.09 9.99 -23.02
N LEU A 203 -41.07 9.07 -23.01
CA LEU A 203 -42.33 9.23 -22.25
C LEU A 203 -42.17 8.82 -20.77
N LEU A 204 -41.34 7.82 -20.46
CA LEU A 204 -41.16 7.33 -19.09
C LEU A 204 -40.54 8.38 -18.16
N LEU A 205 -39.56 9.15 -18.64
CA LEU A 205 -38.98 10.26 -17.86
C LEU A 205 -39.99 11.38 -17.60
N LYS A 206 -40.95 11.58 -18.53
CA LYS A 206 -41.94 12.65 -18.44
C LYS A 206 -43.05 12.35 -17.45
N TYR A 207 -43.46 11.09 -17.34
CA TYR A 207 -44.61 10.67 -16.52
C TYR A 207 -44.21 9.94 -15.23
N TYR A 208 -43.02 9.35 -15.15
CA TYR A 208 -42.57 8.55 -14.01
C TYR A 208 -41.11 8.85 -13.60
N PRO A 209 -40.75 10.11 -13.33
CA PRO A 209 -39.37 10.49 -13.01
C PRO A 209 -38.85 9.77 -11.76
N THR A 210 -39.72 9.53 -10.76
CA THR A 210 -39.36 8.88 -9.50
C THR A 210 -38.93 7.43 -9.69
N ASN A 211 -39.60 6.69 -10.58
CA ASN A 211 -39.29 5.28 -10.83
C ASN A 211 -37.93 5.11 -11.52
N VAL A 212 -37.56 6.06 -12.38
CA VAL A 212 -36.25 6.09 -13.03
C VAL A 212 -35.15 6.38 -12.01
N VAL A 213 -35.37 7.35 -11.12
CA VAL A 213 -34.42 7.67 -10.03
C VAL A 213 -34.21 6.46 -9.12
N VAL A 214 -35.29 5.78 -8.72
CA VAL A 214 -35.23 4.58 -7.86
C VAL A 214 -34.50 3.44 -8.57
N ALA A 215 -34.82 3.14 -9.84
CA ALA A 215 -34.13 2.10 -10.59
C ALA A 215 -32.63 2.38 -10.76
N THR A 216 -32.27 3.64 -11.00
CA THR A 216 -30.86 4.07 -11.12
C THR A 216 -30.14 3.94 -9.78
N ALA A 217 -30.76 4.37 -8.68
CA ALA A 217 -30.21 4.25 -7.34
C ALA A 217 -30.00 2.78 -6.94
N VAL A 218 -30.97 1.90 -7.24
CA VAL A 218 -30.87 0.45 -6.98
C VAL A 218 -29.75 -0.19 -7.81
N ALA A 219 -29.59 0.19 -9.07
CA ALA A 219 -28.51 -0.31 -9.92
C ALA A 219 -27.12 0.11 -9.41
N ILE A 220 -26.97 1.37 -8.97
CA ILE A 220 -25.73 1.86 -8.35
C ILE A 220 -25.45 1.10 -7.05
N LEU A 221 -26.45 0.95 -6.18
CA LEU A 221 -26.29 0.22 -4.93
C LEU A 221 -25.88 -1.24 -5.17
N GLY A 222 -26.48 -1.89 -6.17
CA GLY A 222 -26.14 -3.26 -6.58
C GLY A 222 -24.70 -3.36 -7.07
N LEU A 223 -24.21 -2.38 -7.85
CA LEU A 223 -22.82 -2.34 -8.32
C LEU A 223 -21.83 -2.14 -7.17
N LEU A 224 -22.15 -1.25 -6.22
CA LEU A 224 -21.33 -1.00 -5.04
C LEU A 224 -21.27 -2.23 -4.13
N VAL A 225 -22.41 -2.91 -3.92
CA VAL A 225 -22.45 -4.17 -3.16
C VAL A 225 -21.69 -5.28 -3.88
N TYR A 226 -21.81 -5.40 -5.21
CA TYR A 226 -21.07 -6.38 -6.01
C TYR A 226 -19.56 -6.16 -5.91
N GLN A 227 -19.09 -4.90 -6.06
CA GLN A 227 -17.68 -4.56 -5.88
C GLN A 227 -17.20 -4.86 -4.46
N TYR A 228 -17.98 -4.49 -3.43
CA TYR A 228 -17.63 -4.75 -2.05
C TYR A 228 -17.52 -6.25 -1.73
N VAL A 229 -18.44 -7.08 -2.26
CA VAL A 229 -18.51 -8.51 -1.96
C VAL A 229 -17.47 -9.33 -2.73
N LEU A 230 -17.26 -9.07 -4.02
CA LEU A 230 -16.33 -9.88 -4.81
C LEU A 230 -14.86 -9.49 -4.65
N ILE A 231 -14.57 -8.24 -4.25
CA ILE A 231 -13.19 -7.77 -4.12
C ILE A 231 -12.65 -8.02 -2.71
N ASN A 232 -13.48 -7.90 -1.65
CA ASN A 232 -13.03 -8.20 -0.28
C ASN A 232 -12.99 -9.70 0.06
N THR A 233 -13.46 -10.58 -0.83
CA THR A 233 -13.37 -12.04 -0.66
C THR A 233 -12.26 -12.68 -1.52
N ALA A 234 -11.57 -11.89 -2.35
CA ALA A 234 -10.52 -12.36 -3.25
C ALA A 234 -9.08 -11.94 -2.83
N LEU A 235 -8.93 -11.36 -1.63
CA LEU A 235 -7.64 -11.12 -0.96
C LEU A 235 -7.45 -12.09 0.20
#